data_AF-G4XTT3-F1
#
_entry.id   AF-G4XTT3-F1
#
_cell.length_a   1.000
_cell.length_b   1.000
_cell.length_c   1.000
_cell.angle_alpha   90.00
_cell.angle_beta   90.00
_cell.angle_gamma   90.00
#
_symmetry.space_group_name_H-M   'P 1'
#
loop_
_entity.id
_entity.type
_entity.pdbx_description
1 polymer ?
#
loop_
_entity_poly.entity_id
_entity_poly.type
_entity_poly.pdbx_seq_one_letter_code
_entity_poly.pdbx_strand_id
1 'polypeptide(L)'
;DQKKKDKLTDLNKFYTDHIEANKYYNEKIKDVDTTTYKDIINKKINLLNINEISKFNDPFGILLLLYHVIKNNKLDCTKYSSYPKNFADQFKDLNNDSSNIEDSLYNKLLSTLSNDYNNLKNKYDNKDSCSFPSLPKIKHKKNSVEDSGQHTVLSPESTPPSSSILKTVIPVLSTFFVIS
;
A
#
# COMPACT_ATOMS: atom_id res chain seq x y z
N ASP A 1 30.79 -7.38 26.65
CA ASP A 1 30.44 -6.74 25.37
C ASP A 1 28.95 -6.76 25.10
N GLN A 2 28.27 -5.66 25.43
CA GLN A 2 26.85 -5.49 25.16
C GLN A 2 26.73 -5.10 23.69
N LYS A 3 26.35 -6.05 22.81
CA LYS A 3 25.97 -5.75 21.41
C LYS A 3 24.96 -4.60 21.46
N LYS A 4 25.38 -3.43 21.00
CA LYS A 4 24.52 -2.27 20.81
C LYS A 4 23.39 -2.75 19.89
N LYS A 5 22.21 -3.01 20.45
CA LYS A 5 20.99 -3.17 19.66
C LYS A 5 20.73 -1.78 19.09
N ASP A 6 21.35 -1.47 17.95
CA ASP A 6 20.98 -0.32 17.16
C ASP A 6 19.53 -0.56 16.76
N LYS A 7 18.62 0.06 17.53
CA LYS A 7 17.24 0.22 17.12
C LYS A 7 17.31 1.07 15.86
N LEU A 8 17.33 0.41 14.70
CA LEU A 8 17.32 1.05 13.41
C LEU A 8 15.92 1.66 13.19
N THR A 9 15.65 2.75 13.91
CA THR A 9 14.42 3.55 13.80
C THR A 9 14.54 4.63 12.73
N ASP A 10 15.76 4.86 12.25
CA ASP A 10 16.05 5.85 11.23
C ASP A 10 16.31 5.17 9.88
N LEU A 11 15.30 5.26 9.01
CA LEU A 11 15.33 4.72 7.66
C LEU A 11 16.36 5.46 6.79
N ASN A 12 16.60 6.74 7.03
CA ASN A 12 17.61 7.53 6.31
C ASN A 12 19.02 7.10 6.71
N LYS A 13 19.25 6.86 8.01
CA LYS A 13 20.53 6.29 8.47
C LYS A 13 20.81 4.93 7.82
N PHE A 14 19.83 4.03 7.81
CA PHE A 14 19.98 2.73 7.13
C PHE A 14 20.32 2.90 5.65
N TYR A 15 19.61 3.81 4.97
CA TYR A 15 19.81 4.09 3.57
C TYR A 15 21.23 4.58 3.28
N THR A 16 21.73 5.56 4.02
CA THR A 16 23.09 6.07 3.86
C THR A 16 24.13 5.00 4.15
N ASP A 17 23.99 4.25 5.25
CA ASP A 17 24.98 3.27 5.69
C ASP A 17 25.07 2.05 4.76
N HIS A 18 23.96 1.65 4.11
CA HIS A 18 23.88 0.35 3.44
C HIS A 18 23.44 0.38 1.97
N ILE A 19 22.82 1.47 1.51
CA ILE A 19 22.25 1.56 0.16
C ILE A 19 23.02 2.57 -0.68
N GLU A 20 23.28 3.76 -0.13
CA GLU A 20 23.79 4.91 -0.90
C GLU A 20 25.11 4.62 -1.62
N ALA A 21 26.09 4.06 -0.91
CA ALA A 21 27.41 3.70 -1.42
C ALA A 21 27.49 2.25 -1.96
N ASN A 22 26.41 1.48 -1.87
CA ASN A 22 26.42 0.08 -2.27
C ASN A 22 26.35 -0.04 -3.79
N LYS A 23 27.40 -0.61 -4.40
CA LYS A 23 27.52 -0.73 -5.86
C LYS A 23 26.32 -1.41 -6.51
N TYR A 24 25.77 -2.47 -5.91
CA TYR A 24 24.66 -3.21 -6.50
C TYR A 24 23.37 -2.38 -6.64
N TYR A 25 23.16 -1.41 -5.75
CA TYR A 25 22.00 -0.51 -5.86
C TYR A 25 22.20 0.59 -6.89
N ASN A 26 23.45 0.90 -7.23
CA ASN A 26 23.85 1.87 -8.25
C ASN A 26 23.99 1.25 -9.65
N GLU A 27 23.88 -0.07 -9.78
CA GLU A 27 23.88 -0.74 -11.08
C GLU A 27 22.54 -0.50 -11.79
N LYS A 28 22.61 -0.33 -13.11
CA LYS A 28 21.41 -0.19 -13.94
C LYS A 28 20.60 -1.48 -13.90
N ILE A 29 19.29 -1.32 -13.75
CA ILE A 29 18.37 -2.46 -13.79
C ILE A 29 18.34 -2.97 -15.23
N LYS A 30 18.59 -4.26 -15.44
CA LYS A 30 18.48 -4.88 -16.77
C LYS A 30 17.05 -4.75 -17.30
N ASP A 31 16.92 -4.49 -18.58
CA ASP A 31 15.64 -4.40 -19.31
C ASP A 31 14.68 -3.29 -18.84
N VAL A 32 15.16 -2.41 -17.96
CA VAL A 32 14.54 -1.13 -17.63
C VAL A 32 15.51 -0.04 -18.14
N ASP A 33 15.00 1.15 -18.45
CA ASP A 33 15.79 2.30 -18.90
C ASP A 33 16.95 2.65 -17.93
N THR A 34 17.62 3.79 -18.11
CA THR A 34 18.72 4.39 -17.31
C THR A 34 18.58 4.42 -15.77
N THR A 35 17.52 3.84 -15.19
CA THR A 35 17.18 3.78 -13.77
C THR A 35 17.96 2.70 -13.01
N THR A 36 18.34 3.04 -11.78
CA THR A 36 18.95 2.14 -10.79
C THR A 36 17.97 1.84 -9.64
N TYR A 37 18.24 0.81 -8.84
CA TYR A 37 17.45 0.58 -7.61
C TYR A 37 17.56 1.75 -6.64
N LYS A 38 18.74 2.38 -6.57
CA LYS A 38 18.97 3.59 -5.77
C LYS A 38 18.03 4.72 -6.17
N ASP A 39 17.83 4.96 -7.47
CA ASP A 39 16.93 6.00 -7.97
C ASP A 39 15.48 5.76 -7.57
N ILE A 40 15.04 4.49 -7.61
CA ILE A 40 13.69 4.11 -7.19
C ILE A 40 13.51 4.35 -5.69
N ILE A 41 14.49 3.95 -4.87
CA ILE A 41 14.43 4.12 -3.42
C ILE A 41 14.48 5.61 -3.05
N ASN A 42 15.31 6.42 -3.70
CA ASN A 42 15.41 7.86 -3.48
C ASN A 42 14.07 8.58 -3.65
N LYS A 43 13.28 8.17 -4.64
CA LYS A 43 11.94 8.72 -4.86
C LYS A 43 10.95 8.38 -3.73
N LYS A 44 11.25 7.39 -2.89
CA LYS A 44 10.32 6.82 -1.90
C LYS A 44 10.77 6.98 -0.44
N ILE A 45 12.07 7.10 -0.17
CA ILE A 45 12.64 6.97 1.18
C ILE A 45 12.10 8.00 2.19
N ASN A 46 11.72 9.19 1.72
CA ASN A 46 11.20 10.28 2.56
C ASN A 46 9.68 10.50 2.41
N LEU A 47 8.97 9.58 1.75
CA LEU A 47 7.54 9.75 1.44
C LEU A 47 6.62 9.39 2.61
N LEU A 48 7.05 8.50 3.50
CA LEU A 48 6.32 8.12 4.71
C LEU A 48 7.31 7.87 5.83
N ASN A 49 6.92 8.21 7.05
CA ASN A 49 7.75 7.87 8.20
C ASN A 49 7.63 6.37 8.52
N ILE A 50 8.65 5.81 9.18
CA ILE A 50 8.71 4.37 9.48
C ILE A 50 7.51 3.89 10.31
N ASN A 51 6.98 4.74 11.19
CA ASN A 51 5.82 4.40 12.01
C ASN A 51 4.56 4.25 11.14
N GLU A 52 4.34 5.14 10.19
CA GLU A 52 3.24 5.07 9.23
C GLU A 52 3.35 3.84 8.32
N ILE A 53 4.54 3.57 7.76
CA ILE A 53 4.77 2.40 6.91
C ILE A 53 4.52 1.10 7.70
N SER A 54 5.00 1.05 8.95
CA SER A 54 4.91 -0.17 9.77
C SER A 54 3.47 -0.63 10.03
N LYS A 55 2.49 0.29 10.04
CA LYS A 55 1.06 -0.03 10.19
C LYS A 55 0.54 -0.92 9.06
N PHE A 56 1.15 -0.86 7.87
CA PHE A 56 0.73 -1.65 6.72
C PHE A 56 1.38 -3.04 6.64
N ASN A 57 2.38 -3.34 7.48
CA ASN A 57 3.14 -4.59 7.38
C ASN A 57 2.25 -5.83 7.57
N ASP A 58 1.43 -5.85 8.61
CA ASP A 58 0.57 -7.00 8.91
C ASP A 58 -0.53 -7.19 7.84
N PRO A 59 -1.29 -6.15 7.45
CA PRO A 59 -2.27 -6.27 6.37
C PRO A 59 -1.64 -6.69 5.04
N PHE A 60 -0.48 -6.14 4.69
CA PHE A 60 0.24 -6.51 3.48
C PHE A 60 0.72 -7.97 3.53
N GLY A 61 1.26 -8.42 4.68
CA GLY A 61 1.68 -9.81 4.89
C GLY A 61 0.54 -10.80 4.75
N ILE A 62 -0.64 -10.48 5.31
CA ILE A 62 -1.85 -11.29 5.14
C ILE A 62 -2.24 -11.38 3.66
N LEU A 63 -2.26 -10.26 2.96
CA LEU A 63 -2.63 -10.21 1.55
C LEU A 63 -1.67 -11.06 0.70
N LEU A 64 -0.36 -10.91 0.92
CA LEU A 64 0.67 -11.69 0.24
C LEU A 64 0.52 -13.19 0.50
N LEU A 65 0.26 -13.59 1.75
CA LEU A 65 0.03 -14.99 2.11
C LEU A 65 -1.16 -15.57 1.35
N LEU A 66 -2.29 -14.83 1.30
CA LEU A 66 -3.48 -15.26 0.59
C LEU A 66 -3.17 -15.45 -0.90
N TYR A 67 -2.55 -14.47 -1.56
CA TYR A 67 -2.10 -14.59 -2.96
C TYR A 67 -1.19 -15.79 -3.19
N HIS A 68 -0.24 -16.04 -2.29
CA HIS A 68 0.70 -17.17 -2.40
C HIS A 68 -0.01 -18.53 -2.32
N VAL A 69 -0.86 -18.72 -1.31
CA VAL A 69 -1.61 -19.96 -1.09
C VAL A 69 -2.54 -20.24 -2.27
N ILE A 70 -3.21 -19.19 -2.72
CA ILE A 70 -4.11 -19.21 -3.86
C ILE A 70 -3.38 -19.58 -5.17
N LYS A 71 -2.23 -18.97 -5.45
CA LYS A 71 -1.43 -19.26 -6.66
C LYS A 71 -1.04 -20.73 -6.73
N ASN A 72 -0.82 -21.35 -5.57
CA ASN A 72 -0.47 -22.76 -5.46
C ASN A 72 -1.69 -23.70 -5.52
N ASN A 73 -2.91 -23.18 -5.77
CA ASN A 73 -4.17 -23.92 -5.72
C ASN A 73 -4.38 -24.68 -4.39
N LYS A 74 -3.87 -24.12 -3.29
CA LYS A 74 -3.86 -24.72 -1.94
C LYS A 74 -4.74 -23.96 -0.95
N LEU A 75 -5.69 -23.16 -1.43
CA LEU A 75 -6.55 -22.39 -0.53
C LEU A 75 -7.52 -23.33 0.20
N ASP A 76 -7.07 -23.82 1.34
CA ASP A 76 -7.86 -24.55 2.30
C ASP A 76 -8.55 -23.55 3.24
N CYS A 77 -9.85 -23.35 3.04
CA CYS A 77 -10.62 -22.41 3.84
C CYS A 77 -10.77 -22.82 5.30
N THR A 78 -10.57 -24.09 5.67
CA THR A 78 -10.53 -24.47 7.08
C THR A 78 -9.29 -23.88 7.77
N LYS A 79 -8.16 -23.82 7.07
CA LYS A 79 -6.90 -23.29 7.56
C LYS A 79 -6.77 -21.77 7.43
N TYR A 80 -7.32 -21.20 6.35
CA TYR A 80 -7.07 -19.79 5.99
C TYR A 80 -8.29 -18.85 6.12
N SER A 81 -9.47 -19.34 6.54
CA SER A 81 -10.70 -18.52 6.65
C SER A 81 -10.59 -17.32 7.58
N SER A 82 -9.71 -17.34 8.59
CA SER A 82 -9.54 -16.20 9.49
C SER A 82 -8.81 -15.02 8.84
N TYR A 83 -7.97 -15.26 7.83
CA TYR A 83 -7.10 -14.24 7.26
C TYR A 83 -7.84 -13.12 6.52
N PRO A 84 -8.83 -13.41 5.63
CA PRO A 84 -9.62 -12.36 5.00
C PRO A 84 -10.34 -11.46 6.02
N LYS A 85 -10.87 -12.06 7.10
CA LYS A 85 -11.51 -11.32 8.19
C LYS A 85 -10.52 -10.43 8.94
N ASN A 86 -9.38 -10.99 9.35
CA ASN A 86 -8.32 -10.25 10.03
C ASN A 86 -7.82 -9.08 9.18
N PHE A 87 -7.69 -9.29 7.86
CA PHE A 87 -7.35 -8.21 6.94
C PHE A 87 -8.42 -7.10 6.95
N ALA A 88 -9.69 -7.45 6.83
CA ALA A 88 -10.78 -6.47 6.82
C ALA A 88 -10.86 -5.67 8.13
N ASP A 89 -10.64 -6.32 9.27
CA ASP A 89 -10.60 -5.66 10.58
C ASP A 89 -9.41 -4.69 10.68
N GLN A 90 -8.20 -5.11 10.31
CA GLN A 90 -7.03 -4.21 10.32
C GLN A 90 -7.14 -3.08 9.29
N PHE A 91 -7.76 -3.34 8.13
CA PHE A 91 -8.04 -2.32 7.13
C PHE A 91 -8.96 -1.23 7.68
N LYS A 92 -9.96 -1.59 8.49
CA LYS A 92 -10.83 -0.62 9.16
C LYS A 92 -10.02 0.31 10.08
N ASP A 93 -9.05 -0.22 10.80
CA ASP A 93 -8.17 0.56 11.68
C ASP A 93 -7.30 1.52 10.85
N LEU A 94 -6.66 1.01 9.78
CA LEU A 94 -5.88 1.85 8.86
C LEU A 94 -6.71 2.98 8.25
N ASN A 95 -7.97 2.71 7.90
CA ASN A 95 -8.90 3.67 7.31
C ASN A 95 -9.34 4.76 8.32
N ASN A 96 -9.34 4.45 9.61
CA ASN A 96 -9.68 5.40 10.67
C ASN A 96 -8.48 6.23 11.16
N ASP A 97 -7.26 5.82 10.82
CA ASP A 97 -6.02 6.45 11.23
C ASP A 97 -5.97 7.96 10.90
N SER A 98 -5.34 8.75 11.76
CA SER A 98 -5.18 10.20 11.55
C SER A 98 -4.34 10.53 10.32
N SER A 99 -3.40 9.66 9.94
CA SER A 99 -2.57 9.82 8.73
C SER A 99 -3.35 9.56 7.44
N ASN A 100 -4.58 9.00 7.50
CA ASN A 100 -5.44 8.80 6.33
C ASN A 100 -6.09 10.11 5.86
N ILE A 101 -5.26 11.00 5.35
CA ILE A 101 -5.63 12.28 4.76
C ILE A 101 -5.76 12.12 3.25
N GLU A 102 -6.77 12.74 2.64
CA GLU A 102 -6.97 12.73 1.20
C GLU A 102 -5.69 13.14 0.43
N ASP A 103 -5.39 12.43 -0.66
CA ASP A 103 -4.20 12.58 -1.52
C ASP A 103 -2.82 12.35 -0.86
N SER A 104 -2.77 12.09 0.45
CA SER A 104 -1.55 11.72 1.15
C SER A 104 -1.00 10.38 0.64
N LEU A 105 0.29 10.17 0.87
CA LEU A 105 0.95 8.92 0.51
C LEU A 105 0.41 7.73 1.32
N TYR A 106 -0.01 7.97 2.55
CA TYR A 106 -0.70 6.99 3.38
C TYR A 106 -2.02 6.57 2.74
N ASN A 107 -2.84 7.55 2.31
CA ASN A 107 -4.11 7.29 1.65
C ASN A 107 -3.94 6.57 0.30
N LYS A 108 -2.90 6.92 -0.48
CA LYS A 108 -2.55 6.22 -1.72
C LYS A 108 -2.12 4.77 -1.47
N LEU A 109 -1.34 4.51 -0.42
CA LEU A 109 -0.94 3.17 -0.02
C LEU A 109 -2.15 2.33 0.44
N LEU A 110 -3.01 2.92 1.26
CA LEU A 110 -4.26 2.30 1.69
C LEU A 110 -5.19 1.97 0.50
N SER A 111 -5.28 2.89 -0.46
CA SER A 111 -6.08 2.69 -1.69
C SER A 111 -5.52 1.55 -2.54
N THR A 112 -4.20 1.45 -2.66
CA THR A 112 -3.53 0.35 -3.36
C THR A 112 -3.85 -0.99 -2.69
N LEU A 113 -3.69 -1.06 -1.36
CA LEU A 113 -3.98 -2.25 -0.57
C LEU A 113 -5.46 -2.69 -0.69
N SER A 114 -6.39 -1.73 -0.68
CA SER A 114 -7.82 -1.97 -0.90
C SER A 114 -8.09 -2.58 -2.28
N ASN A 115 -7.50 -1.99 -3.33
CA ASN A 115 -7.66 -2.46 -4.70
C ASN A 115 -7.12 -3.88 -4.87
N ASP A 116 -5.94 -4.17 -4.33
CA ASP A 116 -5.33 -5.50 -4.43
C ASP A 116 -6.13 -6.58 -3.69
N TYR A 117 -6.71 -6.25 -2.54
CA TYR A 117 -7.64 -7.13 -1.84
C TYR A 117 -8.94 -7.36 -2.62
N ASN A 118 -9.54 -6.30 -3.18
CA ASN A 118 -10.76 -6.43 -3.98
C ASN A 118 -10.53 -7.24 -5.25
N ASN A 119 -9.35 -7.10 -5.88
CA ASN A 119 -8.94 -7.92 -7.01
C ASN A 119 -8.82 -9.40 -6.62
N LEU A 120 -8.21 -9.68 -5.46
CA LEU A 120 -8.13 -11.02 -4.92
C LEU A 120 -9.52 -11.58 -4.65
N LYS A 121 -10.37 -10.86 -3.93
CA LYS A 121 -11.75 -11.23 -3.63
C LYS A 121 -12.50 -11.56 -4.93
N ASN A 122 -12.54 -10.66 -5.90
CA ASN A 122 -13.29 -10.85 -7.15
C ASN A 122 -12.84 -12.08 -7.95
N LYS A 123 -11.57 -12.48 -7.85
CA LYS A 123 -11.05 -13.66 -8.55
C LYS A 123 -11.43 -14.99 -7.85
N TYR A 124 -11.74 -14.96 -6.56
CA TYR A 124 -11.90 -16.16 -5.73
C TYR A 124 -13.22 -16.23 -4.94
N ASP A 125 -14.10 -15.23 -5.00
CA ASP A 125 -15.40 -15.22 -4.31
C ASP A 125 -16.38 -16.27 -4.87
N ASN A 126 -16.15 -16.70 -6.10
CA ASN A 126 -17.01 -17.54 -6.93
C ASN A 126 -16.62 -19.04 -6.92
N LYS A 127 -15.71 -19.47 -6.03
CA LYS A 127 -15.30 -20.87 -5.86
C LYS A 127 -15.22 -21.21 -4.36
N ASP A 128 -16.24 -21.88 -3.81
CA ASP A 128 -16.25 -22.49 -2.46
C ASP A 128 -15.52 -21.67 -1.38
N SER A 129 -15.81 -20.36 -1.35
CA SER A 129 -14.84 -19.34 -0.93
C SER A 129 -14.67 -19.22 0.57
N CYS A 130 -13.48 -18.76 1.00
CA CYS A 130 -13.14 -18.54 2.41
C CYS A 130 -13.88 -17.34 3.05
N SER A 131 -15.02 -16.94 2.50
CA SER A 131 -15.81 -15.73 2.83
C SER A 131 -14.91 -14.50 2.97
N PHE A 132 -14.66 -13.83 1.86
CA PHE A 132 -13.92 -12.57 1.84
C PHE A 132 -14.86 -11.42 2.23
N PRO A 133 -14.69 -10.77 3.39
CA PRO A 133 -15.56 -9.67 3.76
C PRO A 133 -15.35 -8.47 2.82
N SER A 134 -16.42 -7.72 2.60
CA SER A 134 -16.33 -6.43 1.92
C SER A 134 -15.61 -5.41 2.82
N LEU A 135 -14.73 -4.61 2.23
CA LEU A 135 -14.03 -3.55 2.94
C LEU A 135 -14.94 -2.32 3.14
N PRO A 136 -14.79 -1.56 4.24
CA PRO A 136 -15.42 -0.26 4.37
C PRO A 136 -14.92 0.70 3.28
N LYS A 137 -15.77 1.64 2.86
CA LYS A 137 -15.34 2.72 1.97
C LYS A 137 -14.21 3.52 2.62
N ILE A 138 -13.20 3.88 1.84
CA ILE A 138 -12.09 4.71 2.30
C ILE A 138 -12.64 6.08 2.71
N LYS A 139 -12.27 6.54 3.91
CA LYS A 139 -12.64 7.86 4.40
C LYS A 139 -11.72 8.90 3.77
N HIS A 140 -12.32 9.98 3.27
CA HIS A 140 -11.61 11.15 2.78
C HIS A 140 -11.58 12.18 3.89
N LYS A 141 -10.52 12.21 4.69
CA LYS A 141 -10.29 13.33 5.61
C LYS A 141 -9.63 14.44 4.80
N LYS A 142 -10.37 15.52 4.54
CA LYS A 142 -9.81 16.70 3.87
C LYS A 142 -8.74 17.33 4.76
N ASN A 143 -7.68 17.85 4.14
CA ASN A 143 -6.74 18.71 4.83
C ASN A 143 -7.49 19.96 5.33
N SER A 144 -7.63 20.11 6.65
CA SER A 144 -8.09 21.37 7.24
C SER A 144 -6.92 22.34 7.23
N VAL A 145 -6.65 22.94 6.07
CA VAL A 145 -5.94 24.23 6.02
C VAL A 145 -7.01 25.29 6.22
N GLU A 146 -6.77 26.17 7.19
CA GLU A 146 -7.67 27.22 7.68
C GLU A 146 -8.49 27.91 6.58
N ASP A 147 -9.81 27.92 6.76
CA ASP A 147 -10.67 28.96 6.19
C ASP A 147 -11.16 29.86 7.33
N SER A 148 -10.39 30.90 7.61
CA SER A 148 -10.91 32.10 8.24
C SER A 148 -11.54 32.96 7.13
N GLY A 149 -12.83 32.78 6.86
CA GLY A 149 -13.46 33.58 5.81
C GLY A 149 -14.92 33.25 5.44
N GLN A 150 -15.86 33.53 6.34
CA GLN A 150 -17.27 33.87 6.06
C GLN A 150 -18.12 32.93 5.17
N HIS A 151 -19.07 32.26 5.86
CA HIS A 151 -20.45 32.02 5.46
C HIS A 151 -20.90 32.52 4.06
N THR A 152 -21.22 31.62 3.13
CA THR A 152 -22.44 31.77 2.31
C THR A 152 -22.96 30.39 1.87
N VAL A 153 -24.21 30.13 2.23
CA VAL A 153 -25.04 28.99 1.80
C VAL A 153 -25.22 29.02 0.28
N LEU A 154 -25.15 27.86 -0.39
CA LEU A 154 -26.07 27.44 -1.48
C LEU A 154 -25.83 25.95 -1.82
N SER A 155 -26.93 25.21 -1.92
CA SER A 155 -27.01 23.75 -2.18
C SER A 155 -27.19 23.48 -3.70
N PRO A 156 -27.40 22.24 -4.19
CA PRO A 156 -26.41 21.53 -5.00
C PRO A 156 -26.91 21.19 -6.41
N GLU A 157 -26.06 21.21 -7.45
CA GLU A 157 -26.26 20.30 -8.58
C GLU A 157 -25.05 20.12 -9.50
N SER A 158 -24.94 18.87 -9.95
CA SER A 158 -24.47 18.42 -11.26
C SER A 158 -22.99 18.06 -11.48
N THR A 159 -22.86 16.82 -11.94
CA THR A 159 -21.84 16.27 -12.87
C THR A 159 -20.59 15.67 -12.22
N PRO A 160 -20.40 14.33 -12.31
CA PRO A 160 -19.13 13.72 -11.94
C PRO A 160 -18.05 14.13 -12.96
N PRO A 161 -16.88 14.64 -12.55
CA PRO A 161 -15.78 14.85 -13.47
C PRO A 161 -15.26 13.49 -13.93
N SER A 162 -15.35 13.24 -15.24
CA SER A 162 -14.67 12.14 -15.91
C SER A 162 -13.16 12.35 -15.83
N SER A 163 -12.53 11.84 -14.78
CA SER A 163 -11.08 11.86 -14.63
C SER A 163 -10.45 10.78 -15.52
N SER A 164 -10.08 11.18 -16.73
CA SER A 164 -9.42 10.40 -17.76
C SER A 164 -7.88 10.45 -17.66
N ILE A 165 -7.31 10.71 -16.47
CA ILE A 165 -5.85 10.84 -16.27
C ILE A 165 -5.33 9.85 -15.21
N LEU A 166 -5.61 8.57 -15.43
CA LEU A 166 -5.05 7.47 -14.63
C LEU A 166 -4.53 6.38 -15.58
N LYS A 167 -3.59 6.76 -16.45
CA LYS A 167 -3.03 5.85 -17.48
C LYS A 167 -1.51 5.71 -17.51
N THR A 168 -0.76 6.15 -16.50
CA THR A 168 0.73 6.04 -16.58
C THR A 168 1.47 5.65 -15.31
N VAL A 169 0.82 5.01 -14.32
CA VAL A 169 1.54 4.48 -13.14
C VAL A 169 1.31 2.98 -12.96
N ILE A 170 1.36 2.22 -14.05
CA ILE A 170 1.58 0.77 -14.05
C ILE A 170 2.46 0.46 -15.27
N PRO A 171 3.75 0.15 -15.07
CA PRO A 171 4.16 -1.24 -15.27
C PRO A 171 5.29 -1.72 -14.32
N VAL A 172 5.28 -1.37 -13.03
CA VAL A 172 6.29 -1.91 -12.08
C VAL A 172 5.70 -2.81 -10.99
N LEU A 173 4.38 -2.80 -10.76
CA LEU A 173 3.73 -3.81 -9.91
C LEU A 173 3.37 -5.11 -10.65
N SER A 174 3.54 -5.17 -11.97
CA SER A 174 3.19 -6.35 -12.77
C SER A 174 4.34 -7.36 -12.98
N THR A 175 5.53 -7.13 -12.43
CA THR A 175 6.70 -8.00 -12.65
C THR A 175 6.91 -9.10 -11.60
N PHE A 176 6.10 -9.20 -10.54
CA PHE A 176 6.13 -10.36 -9.64
C PHE A 176 5.59 -11.67 -10.28
N PHE A 177 5.25 -11.67 -11.57
CA PHE A 177 4.82 -12.85 -12.33
C PHE A 177 5.78 -13.28 -13.45
N VAL A 178 6.95 -12.66 -13.62
CA VAL A 178 7.92 -13.06 -14.66
C VAL A 178 9.30 -13.35 -14.08
N ILE A 179 9.36 -14.29 -13.12
CA ILE A 179 10.43 -15.29 -13.03
C ILE A 179 9.74 -16.57 -12.51
N SER A 180 9.43 -17.46 -13.44
CA SER A 180 9.21 -18.89 -13.26
C SER A 180 10.04 -19.60 -14.31
#